data_AF-A0A1F5C047-F1
#
_entry.id   AF-A0A1F5C047-F1
#
_cell.length_a   1.000
_cell.length_b   1.000
_cell.length_c   1.000
_cell.angle_alpha   90.00
_cell.angle_beta   90.00
_cell.angle_gamma   90.00
#
_symmetry.space_group_name_H-M   'P 1'
#
loop_
_entity.id
_entity.type
_entity.pdbx_description
1 polymer ?
#
loop_
_entity_poly.entity_id
_entity_poly.type
_entity_poly.pdbx_seq_one_letter_code
_entity_poly.pdbx_strand_id
1 'polypeptide(L)'
;MSKKLSLLLIGFCVFWLVFAFTACQSKKAAGPDKIPPQVPIAVSPFPLQNVRLLDGPFKQAMDRNTRYLHDLDSDRLLHNFRLTAGLPSSAPPEGAAGGLFGLVMLRER
;
A
#
# COMPACT_ATOMS: atom_id res chain seq x y z
N MET A 1 47.38 -9.52 -10.77
CA MET A 1 47.10 -9.27 -9.34
C MET A 1 45.78 -8.50 -9.10
N SER A 2 44.83 -8.50 -10.05
CA SER A 2 43.59 -7.70 -10.00
C SER A 2 42.32 -8.52 -9.71
N LYS A 3 42.35 -9.84 -9.93
CA LYS A 3 41.19 -10.73 -9.74
C LYS A 3 40.83 -10.95 -8.26
N LYS A 4 41.83 -10.91 -7.37
CA LYS A 4 41.66 -11.06 -5.90
C LYS A 4 40.97 -9.83 -5.27
N LEU A 5 41.23 -8.64 -5.80
CA LEU A 5 40.62 -7.38 -5.35
C LEU A 5 39.16 -7.27 -5.80
N SER A 6 38.85 -7.73 -7.01
CA SER A 6 37.47 -7.80 -7.53
C SER A 6 36.61 -8.81 -6.75
N LEU A 7 37.15 -9.99 -6.40
CA LEU A 7 36.42 -10.99 -5.60
C LEU A 7 36.12 -10.50 -4.17
N LEU A 8 37.05 -9.73 -3.58
CA LEU A 8 36.90 -9.18 -2.22
C LEU A 8 35.90 -8.02 -2.18
N LEU A 9 35.86 -7.18 -3.22
CA LEU A 9 34.86 -6.11 -3.37
C LEU A 9 33.45 -6.67 -3.61
N ILE A 10 33.30 -7.73 -4.40
CA ILE A 10 31.99 -8.38 -4.63
C ILE A 10 31.50 -9.04 -3.33
N GLY A 11 32.38 -9.73 -2.59
CA GLY A 11 32.03 -10.31 -1.29
C GLY A 11 31.61 -9.27 -0.26
N PHE A 12 32.32 -8.14 -0.21
CA PHE A 12 31.97 -7.01 0.66
C PHE A 12 30.64 -6.37 0.25
N CYS A 13 30.38 -6.20 -1.05
CA CYS A 13 29.14 -5.65 -1.57
C CYS A 13 27.93 -6.55 -1.26
N VAL A 14 28.07 -7.86 -1.43
CA VAL A 14 27.00 -8.83 -1.11
C VAL A 14 26.75 -8.90 0.39
N PHE A 15 27.80 -8.87 1.22
CA PHE A 15 27.67 -8.84 2.68
C PHE A 15 26.97 -7.56 3.15
N TRP A 16 27.31 -6.40 2.57
CA TRP A 16 26.69 -5.12 2.91
C TRP A 16 25.23 -5.02 2.43
N LEU A 17 24.91 -5.59 1.26
CA LEU A 17 23.54 -5.68 0.75
C LEU A 17 22.65 -6.59 1.61
N VAL A 18 23.15 -7.73 2.07
CA VAL A 18 22.41 -8.63 2.98
C VAL A 18 22.22 -8.02 4.37
N PHE A 19 23.21 -7.27 4.87
CA PHE A 19 23.13 -6.56 6.15
C PHE A 19 22.13 -5.40 6.10
N ALA A 20 22.09 -4.65 5.00
CA ALA A 20 21.10 -3.59 4.76
C ALA A 20 19.67 -4.15 4.64
N PHE A 21 19.50 -5.33 4.04
CA PHE A 21 18.19 -5.99 3.91
C PHE A 21 17.63 -6.46 5.26
N THR A 22 18.50 -6.82 6.22
CA THR A 22 18.10 -7.26 7.56
C THR A 22 17.70 -6.09 8.48
N ALA A 23 18.09 -4.85 8.14
CA ALA A 23 17.78 -3.66 8.93
C ALA A 23 16.36 -3.10 8.71
N CYS A 24 15.62 -3.57 7.71
CA CYS A 24 14.23 -3.16 7.47
C CYS A 24 13.21 -4.19 7.99
N GLN A 25 13.42 -4.70 9.21
CA GLN A 25 12.30 -5.25 9.98
C GLN A 25 11.43 -4.07 10.43
N SER A 26 10.57 -3.61 9.53
CA SER A 26 9.53 -2.61 9.79
C SER A 26 8.56 -3.15 10.83
N LYS A 27 8.87 -2.97 12.12
CA LYS A 27 7.89 -3.15 13.20
C LYS A 27 6.87 -2.02 13.11
N LYS A 28 5.84 -2.17 12.29
CA LYS A 28 4.62 -1.37 12.37
C LYS A 28 3.54 -2.17 13.11
N ALA A 29 3.23 -1.76 14.34
CA ALA A 29 1.89 -1.29 14.71
C ALA A 29 1.78 -1.15 16.24
N ALA A 30 1.81 0.09 16.70
CA ALA A 30 0.91 0.53 17.75
C ALA A 30 0.60 1.99 17.41
N GLY A 31 -0.59 2.24 16.88
CA GLY A 31 -1.11 3.60 16.82
C GLY A 31 -1.88 3.86 18.09
N PRO A 32 -1.31 4.50 19.12
CA PRO A 32 -2.12 5.00 20.22
C PRO A 32 -2.92 6.19 19.70
N ASP A 33 -4.23 6.17 19.94
CA ASP A 33 -5.07 7.35 19.82
C ASP A 33 -4.39 8.51 20.55
N LYS A 34 -4.23 9.63 19.85
CA LYS A 34 -3.59 10.84 20.37
C LYS A 34 -4.44 11.56 21.45
N ILE A 35 -5.46 10.90 21.97
CA ILE A 35 -6.44 11.44 22.91
C ILE A 35 -6.31 10.64 24.20
N PRO A 36 -6.01 11.28 25.34
CA PRO A 36 -5.94 10.57 26.61
C PRO A 36 -7.32 10.00 26.95
N PRO A 37 -7.41 8.71 27.32
CA PRO A 37 -8.69 8.11 27.64
C PRO A 37 -9.25 8.74 28.93
N GLN A 38 -10.52 9.14 28.87
CA GLN A 38 -11.23 9.76 30.00
C GLN A 38 -11.54 8.75 31.12
N VAL A 39 -11.43 7.44 30.83
CA VAL A 39 -11.69 6.32 31.73
C VAL A 39 -10.58 5.27 31.54
N PRO A 40 -10.13 4.54 32.58
CA PRO A 40 -9.14 3.47 32.42
C PRO A 40 -9.61 2.41 31.40
N ILE A 41 -8.80 2.17 30.36
CA ILE A 41 -9.10 1.17 29.33
C ILE A 41 -8.83 -0.22 29.91
N ALA A 42 -9.88 -1.02 30.09
CA ALA A 42 -9.77 -2.39 30.59
C ALA A 42 -9.50 -3.44 29.49
N VAL A 43 -9.83 -3.14 28.23
CA VAL A 43 -9.75 -4.09 27.10
C VAL A 43 -9.27 -3.38 25.84
N SER A 44 -8.45 -4.07 25.05
CA SER A 44 -7.93 -3.60 23.76
C SER A 44 -8.51 -4.44 22.61
N PRO A 45 -8.80 -3.87 21.42
CA PRO A 45 -9.23 -4.64 20.28
C PRO A 45 -8.17 -5.64 19.84
N PHE A 46 -8.61 -6.81 19.37
CA PHE A 46 -7.69 -7.80 18.81
C PHE A 46 -7.14 -7.33 17.46
N PRO A 47 -5.84 -7.53 17.20
CA PRO A 47 -5.29 -7.29 15.87
C PRO A 47 -5.93 -8.24 14.86
N LEU A 48 -6.28 -7.74 13.67
CA LEU A 48 -6.97 -8.54 12.64
C LEU A 48 -6.18 -9.79 12.23
N GLN A 49 -4.86 -9.77 12.35
CA GLN A 49 -4.00 -10.91 12.04
C GLN A 49 -4.21 -12.09 13.00
N ASN A 50 -4.75 -11.86 14.20
CA ASN A 50 -5.02 -12.88 15.22
C ASN A 50 -6.48 -13.37 15.19
N VAL A 51 -7.34 -12.79 14.35
CA VAL A 51 -8.73 -13.20 14.18
C VAL A 51 -8.85 -14.01 12.87
N ARG A 52 -9.44 -15.20 12.93
CA ARG A 52 -9.71 -16.03 11.75
C ARG A 52 -11.19 -16.32 11.68
N LEU A 53 -11.81 -15.97 10.56
CA LEU A 53 -13.21 -16.30 10.29
C LEU A 53 -13.31 -17.79 9.95
N LEU A 54 -14.19 -18.48 10.66
CA LEU A 54 -14.59 -19.84 10.33
C LEU A 54 -15.55 -19.83 9.13
N ASP A 55 -15.81 -21.01 8.57
CA ASP A 55 -16.75 -21.15 7.46
C ASP A 55 -18.14 -20.65 7.86
N GLY A 56 -18.64 -19.66 7.10
CA GLY A 56 -19.87 -18.95 7.42
C GLY A 56 -20.11 -17.73 6.52
N PRO A 57 -21.21 -16.99 6.74
CA PRO A 57 -21.62 -15.87 5.88
C PRO A 57 -20.58 -14.74 5.84
N PHE A 58 -19.89 -14.47 6.96
CA PHE A 58 -18.83 -13.46 7.00
C PHE A 58 -17.59 -13.85 6.20
N LYS A 59 -17.21 -15.14 6.22
CA LYS A 59 -16.11 -15.66 5.40
C LYS A 59 -16.45 -15.55 3.91
N GLN A 60 -17.67 -15.90 3.52
CA GLN A 60 -18.14 -15.74 2.15
C GLN A 60 -18.15 -14.28 1.70
N ALA A 61 -18.58 -13.35 2.55
CA ALA A 61 -18.56 -11.92 2.26
C ALA A 61 -17.13 -11.40 2.10
N MET A 62 -16.21 -11.82 2.98
CA MET A 62 -14.79 -11.49 2.89
C MET A 62 -14.20 -11.98 1.56
N ASP A 63 -14.48 -13.22 1.16
CA ASP A 63 -13.94 -13.78 -0.08
C ASP A 63 -14.50 -13.07 -1.33
N ARG A 64 -15.77 -12.65 -1.31
CA ARG A 64 -16.35 -11.81 -2.39
C ARG A 64 -15.66 -10.46 -2.48
N ASN A 65 -15.43 -9.80 -1.34
CA ASN A 65 -14.72 -8.53 -1.29
C ASN A 65 -13.28 -8.67 -1.80
N THR A 66 -12.58 -9.75 -1.42
CA THR A 66 -11.23 -10.03 -1.92
C THR A 66 -11.22 -10.18 -3.44
N ARG A 67 -12.15 -10.95 -4.03
CA ARG A 67 -12.26 -11.07 -5.49
C ARG A 67 -12.50 -9.72 -6.17
N TYR A 68 -13.46 -8.95 -5.66
CA TYR A 68 -13.75 -7.63 -6.19
C TYR A 68 -12.53 -6.69 -6.22
N LEU A 69 -11.73 -6.69 -5.14
CA LEU A 69 -10.51 -5.88 -5.07
C LEU A 69 -9.42 -6.35 -6.05
N HIS A 70 -9.34 -7.64 -6.34
CA HIS A 70 -8.41 -8.18 -7.33
C HIS A 70 -8.84 -7.90 -8.77
N ASP A 71 -10.14 -7.83 -9.02
CA ASP A 71 -10.70 -7.57 -10.35
C ASP A 71 -10.64 -6.08 -10.74
N LEU A 72 -10.32 -5.19 -9.79
CA LEU A 72 -10.28 -3.75 -10.01
C LEU A 72 -9.00 -3.32 -10.74
N ASP A 73 -9.17 -2.62 -11.85
CA ASP A 73 -8.06 -2.13 -12.67
C ASP A 73 -7.33 -0.96 -11.98
N SER A 74 -6.06 -1.17 -11.63
CA SER A 74 -5.23 -0.17 -10.97
C SER A 74 -4.91 1.04 -11.86
N ASP A 75 -4.86 0.87 -13.18
CA ASP A 75 -4.54 1.98 -14.08
C ASP A 75 -5.68 3.00 -14.15
N ARG A 76 -6.90 2.52 -14.03
CA ARG A 76 -8.09 3.36 -13.91
C ARG A 76 -8.03 4.15 -12.60
N LEU A 77 -7.70 3.47 -11.48
CA LEU A 77 -7.61 4.08 -10.14
C LEU A 77 -6.60 5.22 -10.07
N LEU A 78 -5.53 5.09 -10.85
CA LEU A 78 -4.46 6.06 -10.89
C LEU A 78 -4.67 7.17 -11.94
N HIS A 79 -5.73 7.12 -12.74
CA HIS A 79 -5.92 8.05 -13.86
C HIS A 79 -5.84 9.51 -13.43
N ASN A 80 -6.64 9.92 -12.43
CA ASN A 80 -6.68 11.31 -11.97
C ASN A 80 -5.37 11.73 -11.29
N PHE A 81 -4.75 10.83 -10.54
CA PHE A 81 -3.47 11.11 -9.88
C PHE A 81 -2.35 11.36 -10.91
N ARG A 82 -2.33 10.60 -12.00
CA ARG A 82 -1.39 10.79 -13.12
C ARG A 82 -1.59 12.15 -13.78
N LEU A 83 -2.84 12.51 -14.10
CA LEU A 83 -3.15 13.80 -14.72
C LEU A 83 -2.75 14.99 -13.83
N THR A 84 -3.04 14.95 -12.54
CA THR A 84 -2.65 16.01 -11.60
C THR A 84 -1.13 16.14 -11.47
N ALA A 85 -0.39 15.04 -11.63
CA ALA A 85 1.07 15.05 -11.65
C ALA A 85 1.67 15.43 -13.02
N GLY A 86 0.85 15.68 -14.04
CA GLY A 86 1.31 15.96 -15.41
C GLY A 86 1.77 14.73 -16.19
N LEU A 87 1.47 13.52 -15.73
CA LEU A 87 1.76 12.27 -16.42
C LEU A 87 0.58 11.87 -17.33
N PRO A 88 0.85 11.32 -18.52
CA PRO A 88 -0.20 10.80 -19.39
C PRO A 88 -0.84 9.56 -18.75
N SER A 89 -2.16 9.42 -18.91
CA SER A 89 -2.92 8.23 -18.49
C SER A 89 -3.75 7.71 -19.65
N SER A 90 -3.66 6.41 -19.91
CA SER A 90 -4.36 5.74 -21.01
C SER A 90 -5.68 5.07 -20.59
N ALA A 91 -5.96 5.00 -19.29
CA ALA A 91 -7.09 4.28 -18.76
C ALA A 91 -8.32 5.20 -18.61
N PRO A 92 -9.56 4.74 -18.87
CA PRO A 92 -10.76 5.55 -18.62
C PRO A 92 -10.93 5.81 -17.10
N PRO A 93 -11.29 7.03 -16.68
CA PRO A 93 -11.50 7.32 -15.26
C PRO A 93 -12.56 6.38 -14.67
N GLU A 94 -12.36 5.89 -13.44
CA GLU A 94 -13.46 5.31 -12.67
C GLU A 94 -14.07 6.32 -11.70
N GLY A 95 -15.37 6.19 -11.47
CA GLY A 95 -15.99 6.60 -10.21
C GLY A 95 -16.16 8.10 -9.92
N ALA A 96 -15.68 9.02 -10.76
CA ALA A 96 -16.16 10.40 -10.75
C ALA A 96 -17.14 10.56 -11.89
N ALA A 97 -18.36 11.06 -11.64
CA ALA A 97 -19.31 11.41 -12.68
C ALA A 97 -18.57 12.21 -13.77
N GLY A 98 -18.37 11.58 -14.92
CA GLY A 98 -17.62 12.14 -16.04
C GLY A 98 -18.26 13.46 -16.43
N GLY A 99 -17.58 14.57 -16.12
CA GLY A 99 -18.11 15.90 -16.38
C GLY A 99 -17.34 16.98 -15.65
N LEU A 100 -17.29 16.95 -14.32
CA LEU A 100 -16.82 18.13 -13.58
C LEU A 100 -15.30 18.31 -13.60
N PHE A 101 -14.51 17.24 -13.51
CA PHE A 101 -13.04 17.35 -13.48
C PHE A 101 -12.44 17.70 -14.85
N GLY A 102 -13.02 17.19 -15.94
CA GLY A 102 -12.64 17.58 -17.31
C GLY A 102 -12.98 19.05 -17.62
N LEU A 103 -14.11 19.55 -17.09
CA LEU A 103 -14.51 20.95 -17.26
C LEU A 103 -13.65 21.93 -16.44
N VAL A 104 -13.17 21.52 -15.26
CA VAL A 104 -12.24 22.35 -14.47
C VAL A 104 -10.89 22.50 -15.17
N MET A 105 -10.39 21.46 -15.84
CA MET A 105 -9.14 21.55 -16.61
C MET A 105 -9.27 22.28 -17.96
N LEU A 106 -10.48 22.43 -18.51
CA LEU A 106 -10.72 23.23 -19.73
C LEU A 106 -11.03 24.71 -19.44
N ARG A 107 -11.09 25.14 -18.18
CA ARG A 107 -11.37 26.53 -17.79
C ARG A 107 -10.10 27.38 -17.60
N GLU A 108 -8.91 26.78 -17.59
CA GLU A 108 -7.63 27.48 -17.30
C GLU A 108 -6.65 27.54 -18.50
N ARG A 109 -7.17 27.69 -19.73
CA ARG A 109 -6.38 28.02 -20.92
C ARG A 109 -6.90 29.30 -21.57
#